data_AF-A0A7X7JDP4-F1
#
_entry.id   AF-A0A7X7JDP4-F1
#
_cell.length_a   1.000
_cell.length_b   1.000
_cell.length_c   1.000
_cell.angle_alpha   90.00
_cell.angle_beta   90.00
_cell.angle_gamma   90.00
#
_symmetry.space_group_name_H-M   'P 1'
#
loop_
_entity.id
_entity.type
_entity.pdbx_description
1 polymer ?
#
loop_
_entity_poly.entity_id
_entity_poly.type
_entity_poly.pdbx_seq_one_letter_code
_entity_poly.pdbx_strand_id
1 'polypeptide(L)'
;MTYEWPIPTDLSKEGKEAAELLKQFFTEKGITDHGGGGRFYSPSEWKDRGEQWGTESLLIITHDGGDHASAFAYDYGNYSLIDELQTRLGHINVFAEQCTSWYTALYRH
;
A
#
# COMPACT_ATOMS: atom_id res chain seq x y z
N MET A 1 -17.90 8.07 9.01
CA MET A 1 -16.86 7.31 9.74
C MET A 1 -15.63 7.37 8.86
N THR A 2 -14.55 7.99 9.35
CA THR A 2 -13.26 7.96 8.68
C THR A 2 -12.74 6.54 8.79
N TYR A 3 -12.67 5.83 7.67
CA TYR A 3 -12.00 4.55 7.57
C TYR A 3 -10.51 4.84 7.72
N GLU A 4 -10.03 4.78 8.96
CA GLU A 4 -8.66 5.13 9.29
C GLU A 4 -7.75 4.04 8.73
N TRP A 5 -6.90 4.40 7.78
CA TRP A 5 -5.68 3.66 7.48
C TRP A 5 -4.66 3.99 8.58
N PRO A 6 -4.48 3.14 9.61
CA PRO A 6 -3.50 3.42 10.65
C PRO A 6 -2.10 3.34 10.02
N ILE A 7 -1.35 4.44 10.12
CA ILE A 7 0.01 4.51 9.62
C ILE A 7 0.94 4.02 10.73
N PRO A 8 1.73 2.94 10.51
CA PRO A 8 2.66 2.44 11.51
C PRO A 8 3.66 3.52 11.97
N THR A 9 3.90 3.58 13.28
CA THR A 9 4.64 4.69 13.89
C THR A 9 6.15 4.62 13.64
N ASP A 10 6.66 3.42 13.41
CA ASP A 10 8.07 3.06 13.24
C ASP A 10 8.54 3.12 11.78
N LEU A 11 7.67 3.52 10.85
CA LEU A 11 8.06 3.76 9.46
C LEU A 11 9.18 4.81 9.35
N SER A 12 10.05 4.62 8.35
CA SER A 12 10.98 5.64 7.88
C SER A 12 10.25 6.90 7.42
N LYS A 13 10.98 7.99 7.18
CA LYS A 13 10.39 9.23 6.66
C LYS A 13 9.68 8.98 5.32
N GLU A 14 10.35 8.26 4.42
CA GLU A 14 9.82 7.90 3.11
C GLU A 14 8.64 6.93 3.20
N GLY A 15 8.68 5.97 4.13
CA GLY A 15 7.55 5.08 4.38
C GLY A 15 6.30 5.83 4.85
N LYS A 16 6.47 6.82 5.73
CA LYS A 16 5.37 7.70 6.20
C LYS A 16 4.81 8.54 5.07
N GLU A 17 5.68 9.14 4.25
CA GLU A 17 5.28 9.92 3.08
C GLU A 17 4.48 9.08 2.09
N ALA A 18 4.92 7.86 1.80
CA ALA A 18 4.19 6.94 0.94
C ALA A 18 2.84 6.50 1.54
N ALA A 19 2.77 6.24 2.85
CA ALA A 19 1.53 5.86 3.54
C ALA A 19 0.50 7.00 3.53
N GLU A 20 0.93 8.24 3.78
CA GLU A 20 0.05 9.42 3.69
C GLU A 20 -0.44 9.65 2.26
N LEU A 21 0.43 9.49 1.26
CA LEU A 21 0.03 9.57 -0.15
C LEU A 21 -1.03 8.54 -0.50
N LEU A 22 -0.85 7.28 -0.08
CA LEU A 22 -1.84 6.22 -0.30
C LEU A 22 -3.16 6.53 0.41
N LYS A 23 -3.11 6.95 1.67
CA LYS A 23 -4.30 7.33 2.44
C LYS A 23 -5.07 8.46 1.75
N GLN A 24 -4.36 9.49 1.29
CA GLN A 24 -4.95 10.59 0.52
C GLN A 24 -5.57 10.06 -0.79
N PHE A 25 -4.83 9.25 -1.55
CA PHE A 25 -5.30 8.68 -2.80
C PHE A 25 -6.57 7.84 -2.63
N PHE A 26 -6.60 6.93 -1.65
CA PHE A 26 -7.77 6.11 -1.35
C PHE A 26 -8.97 6.95 -0.92
N THR A 27 -8.73 8.01 -0.13
CA THR A 27 -9.78 8.96 0.27
C THR A 27 -10.36 9.69 -0.94
N GLU A 28 -9.51 10.20 -1.84
CA GLU A 28 -9.93 10.90 -3.06
C GLU A 28 -10.73 10.00 -4.01
N LYS A 29 -10.40 8.70 -4.05
CA LYS A 29 -11.07 7.71 -4.90
C LYS A 29 -12.28 7.05 -4.26
N GLY A 30 -12.59 7.36 -2.99
CA GLY A 30 -13.68 6.72 -2.26
C GLY A 30 -13.45 5.24 -1.97
N ILE A 31 -12.19 4.79 -1.98
CA ILE A 31 -11.80 3.41 -1.67
C ILE A 31 -11.86 3.26 -0.15
N THR A 32 -12.88 2.54 0.32
CA THR A 32 -13.27 2.48 1.73
C THR A 32 -13.36 1.06 2.29
N ASP A 33 -13.47 0.05 1.44
CA ASP A 33 -13.46 -1.35 1.88
C ASP A 33 -12.01 -1.89 1.93
N HIS A 34 -11.61 -2.33 3.11
CA HIS A 34 -10.30 -2.93 3.37
C HIS A 34 -10.32 -4.46 3.27
N GLY A 35 -11.46 -5.07 2.96
CA GLY A 35 -11.63 -6.51 2.91
C GLY A 35 -11.46 -7.17 4.29
N GLY A 36 -10.92 -8.39 4.31
CA GLY A 36 -10.79 -9.22 5.51
C GLY A 36 -9.70 -8.82 6.51
N GLY A 37 -8.97 -7.72 6.25
CA GLY A 37 -7.83 -7.32 7.10
C GLY A 37 -6.84 -6.36 6.47
N GLY A 38 -7.16 -5.75 5.32
CA GLY A 38 -6.26 -4.88 4.60
C GLY A 38 -5.79 -3.71 5.45
N ARG A 39 -4.49 -3.62 5.66
CA ARG A 39 -3.84 -2.56 6.42
C ARG A 39 -2.42 -2.30 5.96
N PHE A 40 -1.89 -1.19 6.48
CA PHE A 40 -0.49 -0.85 6.38
C PHE A 40 0.33 -1.55 7.47
N TYR A 41 1.53 -1.98 7.09
CA TYR A 41 2.52 -2.58 7.97
C TYR A 41 3.86 -1.89 7.73
N SER A 42 4.61 -1.67 8.81
CA SER A 42 6.03 -1.39 8.69
C SER A 42 6.80 -2.68 8.36
N PRO A 43 8.01 -2.57 7.80
CA PRO A 43 8.84 -3.75 7.57
C PRO A 43 9.20 -4.51 8.86
N SER A 44 9.30 -3.80 9.99
CA SER A 44 9.49 -4.39 11.33
C SER A 44 8.25 -5.17 11.77
N GLU A 45 7.06 -4.57 11.72
CA GLU A 45 5.80 -5.27 12.05
C GLU A 45 5.59 -6.50 11.15
N TRP A 46 5.98 -6.39 9.88
CA TRP A 46 5.89 -7.47 8.90
C TRP A 46 6.81 -8.64 9.25
N LYS A 47 8.05 -8.33 9.63
CA LYS A 47 9.02 -9.31 10.11
C LYS A 47 8.58 -9.95 11.43
N ASP A 48 8.03 -9.16 12.36
CA ASP A 48 7.54 -9.64 13.66
C ASP A 48 6.33 -10.58 13.51
N ARG A 49 5.52 -10.38 12.45
CA ARG A 49 4.46 -11.31 12.04
C ARG A 49 5.00 -12.65 11.53
N GLY A 50 6.29 -12.73 11.20
CA GLY A 50 6.96 -13.94 10.69
C GLY A 50 7.06 -14.01 9.16
N GLU A 51 6.76 -12.92 8.46
CA GLU A 51 6.86 -12.85 7.01
C GLU A 51 8.32 -12.69 6.57
N GLN A 52 8.72 -13.43 5.53
CA GLN A 52 10.11 -13.52 5.07
C GLN A 52 10.43 -12.60 3.87
N TRP A 53 9.41 -12.07 3.20
CA TRP A 53 9.53 -11.26 1.98
C TRP A 53 9.00 -9.85 2.22
N GLY A 54 9.50 -8.86 1.48
CA GLY A 54 9.09 -7.46 1.65
C GLY A 54 9.64 -6.77 2.91
N THR A 55 10.55 -7.42 3.66
CA THR A 55 11.14 -6.88 4.90
C THR A 55 12.11 -5.72 4.67
N GLU A 56 12.53 -5.48 3.44
CA GLU A 56 13.40 -4.36 3.03
C GLU A 56 12.61 -3.25 2.31
N SER A 57 11.27 -3.33 2.34
CA SER A 57 10.40 -2.32 1.75
C SER A 57 10.32 -1.06 2.62
N LEU A 58 9.69 -0.01 2.10
CA LEU A 58 9.33 1.18 2.85
C LEU A 58 8.00 1.02 3.59
N LEU A 59 7.09 0.24 3.02
CA LEU A 59 5.73 0.05 3.48
C LEU A 59 5.17 -1.24 2.86
N ILE A 60 4.40 -1.99 3.63
CA ILE A 60 3.64 -3.14 3.13
C ILE A 60 2.14 -2.82 3.23
N ILE A 61 1.40 -3.17 2.19
CA ILE A 61 -0.06 -3.03 2.10
C ILE A 61 -0.65 -4.41 1.88
N THR A 62 -1.44 -4.88 2.83
CA THR A 62 -2.25 -6.09 2.67
C THR A 62 -3.57 -5.76 2.01
N HIS A 63 -4.02 -6.60 1.08
CA HIS A 63 -5.25 -6.42 0.31
C HIS A 63 -6.41 -7.18 0.91
N ASP A 64 -6.23 -8.48 1.18
CA ASP A 64 -7.22 -9.38 1.77
C ASP A 64 -8.65 -9.22 1.19
N GLY A 65 -8.74 -8.99 -0.12
CA GLY A 65 -10.00 -8.81 -0.85
C GLY A 65 -10.59 -7.40 -0.83
N GLY A 66 -9.89 -6.40 -0.28
CA GLY A 66 -10.34 -5.01 -0.25
C GLY A 66 -10.25 -4.30 -1.61
N ASP A 67 -11.04 -3.24 -1.76
CA ASP A 67 -11.20 -2.47 -3.01
C ASP A 67 -9.88 -1.86 -3.51
N HIS A 68 -8.97 -1.53 -2.56
CA HIS A 68 -7.65 -0.99 -2.85
C HIS A 68 -6.76 -1.96 -3.62
N ALA A 69 -7.05 -3.27 -3.63
CA ALA A 69 -6.32 -4.25 -4.43
C ALA A 69 -6.28 -3.86 -5.92
N SER A 70 -7.38 -3.28 -6.43
CA SER A 70 -7.48 -2.83 -7.82
C SER A 70 -6.54 -1.69 -8.19
N ALA A 71 -5.98 -0.98 -7.20
CA ALA A 71 -4.97 0.06 -7.42
C ALA A 71 -3.56 -0.50 -7.60
N PHE A 72 -3.35 -1.80 -7.32
CA PHE A 72 -2.04 -2.45 -7.36
C PHE A 72 -1.95 -3.65 -8.30
N ALA A 73 -3.07 -4.34 -8.52
CA ALA A 73 -3.10 -5.59 -9.27
C ALA A 73 -3.78 -5.43 -10.63
N TYR A 74 -3.02 -5.68 -11.70
CA TYR A 74 -3.49 -5.59 -13.08
C TYR A 74 -4.63 -6.55 -13.42
N ASP A 75 -4.75 -7.68 -12.70
CA ASP A 75 -5.79 -8.68 -12.89
C ASP A 75 -7.21 -8.15 -12.62
N TYR A 76 -7.33 -7.07 -11.85
CA TYR A 76 -8.62 -6.39 -11.62
C TYR A 76 -9.02 -5.45 -12.76
N GLY A 77 -8.17 -5.27 -13.78
CA GLY A 77 -8.48 -4.53 -15.00
C GLY A 77 -8.62 -3.01 -14.84
N ASN A 78 -8.33 -2.46 -13.66
CA ASN A 78 -8.45 -1.02 -13.39
C ASN A 78 -7.14 -0.26 -13.72
N TYR A 79 -6.71 -0.37 -14.97
CA TYR A 79 -5.43 0.17 -15.45
C TYR A 79 -5.27 1.67 -15.17
N SER A 80 -6.34 2.46 -15.35
CA SER A 80 -6.30 3.90 -15.07
C SER A 80 -6.02 4.23 -13.61
N LEU A 81 -6.51 3.41 -12.67
CA LEU A 81 -6.27 3.62 -11.25
C LEU A 81 -4.82 3.28 -10.88
N ILE A 82 -4.29 2.20 -11.46
CA ILE A 82 -2.89 1.78 -11.29
C ILE A 82 -1.96 2.84 -11.86
N ASP A 83 -2.19 3.31 -13.08
CA ASP A 83 -1.35 4.32 -13.75
C ASP A 83 -1.34 5.64 -12.97
N GLU A 84 -2.49 6.07 -12.45
CA GLU A 84 -2.57 7.27 -11.62
C GLU A 84 -1.80 7.12 -10.30
N LEU A 85 -1.93 5.97 -9.64
CA LEU A 85 -1.20 5.70 -8.40
C LEU A 85 0.31 5.66 -8.65
N GLN A 86 0.76 4.92 -9.67
CA GLN A 86 2.18 4.81 -10.02
C GLN A 86 2.77 6.18 -10.38
N THR A 87 2.01 7.03 -11.10
CA THR A 87 2.44 8.40 -11.40
C THR A 87 2.67 9.23 -10.12
N ARG A 88 1.75 9.14 -9.15
CA ARG A 88 1.85 9.87 -7.87
C ARG A 88 3.01 9.35 -7.01
N LEU A 89 3.19 8.04 -6.92
CA LEU A 89 4.32 7.43 -6.21
C LEU A 89 5.66 7.82 -6.86
N GLY A 90 5.71 7.88 -8.19
CA GLY A 90 6.89 8.32 -8.94
C GLY A 90 7.35 9.74 -8.58
N HIS A 91 6.42 10.65 -8.27
CA HIS A 91 6.76 12.01 -7.81
C HIS A 91 7.49 12.06 -6.47
N ILE A 92 7.36 11.02 -5.64
CA ILE A 92 8.08 10.87 -4.37
C ILE A 92 9.21 9.83 -4.45
N ASN A 93 9.61 9.43 -5.67
CA ASN A 93 10.66 8.43 -5.92
C ASN A 93 10.38 7.06 -5.26
N VAL A 94 9.12 6.64 -5.27
CA VAL A 94 8.64 5.35 -4.76
C VAL A 94 7.94 4.59 -5.88
N PHE A 95 8.02 3.26 -5.88
CA PHE A 95 7.21 2.40 -6.74
C PHE A 95 6.51 1.31 -5.93
N ALA A 96 5.37 0.83 -6.43
CA ALA A 96 4.63 -0.27 -5.84
C ALA A 96 4.90 -1.58 -6.58
N GLU A 97 5.38 -2.61 -5.86
CA GLU A 97 5.56 -3.96 -6.36
C GLU A 97 4.41 -4.85 -5.87
N GLN A 98 3.62 -5.38 -6.81
CA GLN A 98 2.66 -6.44 -6.52
C GLN A 98 3.44 -7.73 -6.23
N CYS A 99 3.68 -8.04 -4.96
CA CYS A 99 4.48 -9.21 -4.58
C CYS A 99 3.68 -10.51 -4.72
N THR A 100 2.46 -10.54 -4.19
CA THR A 100 1.53 -11.69 -4.32
C THR A 100 0.10 -11.18 -4.50
N SER A 101 -0.87 -12.08 -4.62
CA SER A 101 -2.28 -11.70 -4.75
C SER A 101 -2.87 -11.00 -3.51
N TRP A 102 -2.21 -11.10 -2.36
CA TRP A 102 -2.75 -10.61 -1.09
C TRP A 102 -1.96 -9.45 -0.46
N TYR A 103 -0.79 -9.07 -1.01
CA TYR A 103 -0.07 -7.88 -0.56
C TYR A 103 0.80 -7.23 -1.64
N THR A 104 1.05 -5.94 -1.43
CA THR A 104 1.98 -5.08 -2.18
C THR A 104 3.03 -4.52 -1.25
N ALA A 105 4.26 -4.39 -1.72
CA ALA A 105 5.34 -3.68 -1.04
C ALA A 105 5.74 -2.43 -1.81
N LEU A 106 6.01 -1.34 -1.10
CA LEU A 106 6.54 -0.10 -1.69
C LEU A 106 8.05 -0.02 -1.50
N TYR A 107 8.77 0.36 -2.55
CA TYR A 107 10.22 0.52 -2.50
C TYR A 107 10.63 1.87 -3.04
N ARG A 108 11.84 2.31 -2.68
CA ARG A 108 12.48 3.45 -3.32
C ARG A 108 12.86 3.06 -4.75
N HIS A 109 12.63 3.96 -5.71
CA HIS A 109 13.19 3.86 -7.06
C HIS A 109 14.72 3.80 -7.07
#